data_AF-A0A9E1J819-F1
#
_entry.id   AF-A0A9E1J819-F1
#
_cell.length_a   1.000
_cell.length_b   1.000
_cell.length_c   1.000
_cell.angle_alpha   90.00
_cell.angle_beta   90.00
_cell.angle_gamma   90.00
#
_symmetry.space_group_name_H-M   'P 1'
#
loop_
_entity.id
_entity.type
_entity.pdbx_description
1 polymer ?
#
loop_
_entity_poly.entity_id
_entity_poly.type
_entity_poly.pdbx_seq_one_letter_code
_entity_poly.pdbx_strand_id
1 'polypeptide(L)' 'MAAAMHRVGVIGLGIMGRRMITNLVQHGGFSDPCAWDPEPRACADAAVETPGLTIMDGADAVIAAADLV' A
#
# COMPACT_ATOMS: atom_id res chain seq x y z
N MET A 1 9.90 13.89 20.19
CA MET A 1 8.59 13.29 19.93
C MET A 1 8.81 12.15 18.96
N ALA A 2 8.32 10.94 19.26
CA ALA A 2 8.25 9.92 18.22
C ALA A 2 7.31 10.45 17.13
N ALA A 3 7.74 10.44 15.87
CA ALA A 3 6.85 10.81 14.77
C ALA A 3 5.66 9.84 14.78
N ALA A 4 4.43 10.36 14.68
CA ALA A 4 3.27 9.50 14.52
C ALA A 4 3.42 8.72 13.21
N MET A 5 3.21 7.40 13.27
CA MET A 5 3.20 6.55 12.08
C MET A 5 1.77 6.51 11.53
N HIS A 6 1.61 6.78 10.24
CA HIS A 6 0.31 6.72 9.56
C HIS A 6 0.20 5.45 8.75
N ARG A 7 -0.93 4.76 8.84
CA ARG A 7 -1.27 3.61 8.00
C ARG A 7 -1.70 4.12 6.64
N VAL A 8 -1.07 3.64 5.57
CA VAL A 8 -1.39 4.09 4.21
C VAL A 8 -1.91 2.94 3.35
N GLY A 9 -2.99 3.24 2.66
CA GLY A 9 -3.58 2.41 1.64
C GLY A 9 -3.23 2.91 0.23
N VAL A 10 -3.11 2.02 -0.75
CA VAL A 10 -3.01 2.40 -2.16
C VAL A 10 -4.01 1.60 -2.98
N ILE A 11 -4.89 2.31 -3.70
CA ILE A 11 -5.86 1.73 -4.62
C ILE A 11 -5.40 1.99 -6.05
N GLY A 12 -5.18 0.92 -6.80
CA GLY A 12 -4.59 0.96 -8.14
C GLY A 12 -3.08 0.74 -8.10
N LEU A 13 -2.65 -0.41 -8.62
CA LEU A 13 -1.29 -0.95 -8.63
C LEU A 13 -0.70 -0.98 -10.05
N GLY A 14 -1.13 -0.04 -10.89
CA GLY A 14 -0.38 0.35 -12.08
C GLY A 14 1.06 0.79 -11.74
N ILE A 15 1.85 1.12 -12.76
CA ILE A 15 3.28 1.45 -12.60
C ILE A 15 3.52 2.55 -11.55
N MET A 16 2.65 3.57 -11.52
CA MET A 16 2.76 4.66 -10.54
C MET A 16 2.38 4.22 -9.12
N GLY A 17 1.31 3.45 -8.94
CA GLY A 17 0.90 2.97 -7.62
C GLY A 17 1.98 2.12 -6.95
N ARG A 18 2.58 1.19 -7.70
CA ARG A 18 3.71 0.38 -7.22
C ARG A 18 4.95 1.20 -6.88
N ARG A 19 5.29 2.19 -7.71
CA ARG A 19 6.40 3.13 -7.42
C ARG A 19 6.11 4.00 -6.19
N MET A 20 4.86 4.39 -5.99
CA MET A 20 4.47 5.15 -4.80
C MET A 20 4.69 4.30 -3.54
N ILE A 21 4.21 3.06 -3.52
CA ILE A 21 4.36 2.16 -2.37
C ILE A 21 5.84 1.91 -2.06
N THR A 22 6.65 1.56 -3.05
CA THR A 22 8.08 1.25 -2.86
C THR A 22 8.89 2.43 -2.29
N ASN A 23 8.46 3.67 -2.56
CA ASN A 23 9.04 4.85 -1.91
C ASN A 23 8.43 5.08 -0.52
N LEU A 24 7.12 4.92 -0.38
CA LEU A 24 6.40 5.15 0.87
C LEU A 24 6.95 4.33 2.03
N VAL A 25 7.24 3.04 1.79
CA VAL A 25 7.76 2.13 2.83
C VAL A 25 9.18 2.47 3.30
N GLN A 26 9.92 3.32 2.57
CA GLN A 26 11.24 3.78 2.99
C GLN A 26 11.18 4.96 3.98
N HIS A 27 10.00 5.57 4.15
CA HIS A 27 9.79 6.69 5.05
C HIS A 27 9.29 6.21 6.41
N GLY A 28 10.03 6.53 7.49
CA GLY A 28 9.67 6.16 8.85
C GLY A 28 8.41 6.83 9.44
N GLY A 29 7.70 7.63 8.65
CA GLY A 29 6.40 8.22 9.02
C GLY A 29 5.20 7.34 8.66
N PHE A 30 5.42 6.20 7.99
CA PHE A 30 4.35 5.32 7.54
C PHE A 30 4.54 3.88 8.06
N SER A 31 3.44 3.20 8.36
CA SER A 31 3.41 1.79 8.76
C SER A 31 2.35 1.02 7.98
N ASP A 32 2.44 -0.31 8.04
CA ASP A 32 1.41 -1.25 7.61
C ASP A 32 0.81 -0.93 6.23
N PRO A 33 1.64 -0.85 5.16
CA PRO A 33 1.14 -0.55 3.84
C PRO A 33 0.15 -1.64 3.41
N CYS A 34 -1.04 -1.20 3.00
CA CYS A 34 -2.04 -2.07 2.38
C CYS A 34 -2.39 -1.57 0.99
N ALA A 35 -2.80 -2.47 0.10
CA ALA A 35 -3.12 -2.11 -1.26
C ALA A 35 -4.17 -3.01 -1.89
N TRP A 36 -4.78 -2.53 -2.96
CA TRP A 36 -5.68 -3.32 -3.79
C TRP A 36 -5.66 -2.84 -5.25
N ASP A 37 -5.82 -3.79 -6.17
CA ASP A 37 -6.10 -3.55 -7.59
C ASP A 37 -7.03 -4.65 -8.11
N PRO A 38 -7.97 -4.35 -9.02
CA PRO A 38 -8.81 -5.38 -9.66
C PRO A 38 -8.02 -6.35 -10.55
N GLU A 39 -6.84 -5.99 -11.04
CA GLU A 39 -5.97 -6.82 -11.88
C GLU A 39 -5.03 -7.67 -10.99
N PRO A 40 -5.19 -9.01 -10.93
CA PRO A 40 -4.38 -9.87 -10.07
C PRO A 40 -2.88 -9.78 -10.37
N ARG A 41 -2.50 -9.54 -11.63
CA ARG A 41 -1.09 -9.37 -12.00
C ARG A 41 -0.48 -8.13 -11.36
N ALA A 42 -1.22 -7.03 -11.26
CA ALA A 42 -0.75 -5.80 -10.63
C ALA A 42 -0.50 -6.01 -9.12
N CYS A 43 -1.38 -6.77 -8.45
CA CYS A 43 -1.19 -7.20 -7.07
C CYS A 43 0.06 -8.08 -6.88
N ALA A 44 0.27 -9.05 -7.77
CA ALA A 44 1.43 -9.93 -7.71
C ALA A 44 2.75 -9.16 -7.89
N ASP A 45 2.81 -8.27 -8.89
CA ASP A 45 3.98 -7.42 -9.11
C ASP A 45 4.25 -6.54 -7.88
N ALA A 46 3.21 -5.93 -7.29
CA ALA A 46 3.35 -5.07 -6.12
C ALA A 46 3.91 -5.82 -4.90
N ALA A 47 3.45 -7.06 -4.67
CA ALA A 47 3.94 -7.91 -3.59
C ALA A 47 5.40 -8.35 -3.78
N VAL A 48 5.85 -8.54 -5.02
CA VAL A 48 7.25 -8.83 -5.35
C VAL A 48 8.13 -7.59 -5.14
N GLU A 49 7.66 -6.41 -5.58
CA GLU A 49 8.40 -5.15 -5.48
C GLU A 49 8.46 -4.61 -4.04
N THR A 50 7.46 -4.92 -3.21
CA THR A 50 7.37 -4.47 -1.81
C THR A 50 7.09 -5.65 -0.87
N PRO A 51 8.14 -6.37 -0.41
CA PRO A 51 7.97 -7.41 0.60
C PRO A 51 7.31 -6.86 1.87
N GLY A 52 6.23 -7.49 2.32
CA GLY A 52 5.44 -7.05 3.48
C GLY A 52 4.23 -6.18 3.14
N LEU A 53 4.00 -5.86 1.86
CA LEU A 53 2.75 -5.24 1.40
C LEU A 53 1.56 -6.17 1.61
N THR A 54 0.52 -5.69 2.29
CA THR A 54 -0.73 -6.44 2.45
C THR A 54 -1.67 -6.17 1.28
N ILE A 55 -1.97 -7.18 0.46
CA ILE A 55 -2.99 -7.07 -0.59
C ILE A 55 -4.35 -7.41 0.02
N MET A 56 -5.29 -6.47 -0.05
CA MET A 56 -6.64 -6.59 0.50
C MET A 56 -7.61 -7.21 -0.52
N ASP A 57 -8.83 -7.56 -0.08
CA ASP A 57 -9.86 -8.16 -0.95
C ASP A 57 -10.62 -7.14 -1.81
N GLY A 58 -10.50 -5.84 -1.50
CA GLY A 58 -11.25 -4.78 -2.17
C GLY A 58 -10.80 -3.37 -1.79
N ALA A 59 -11.19 -2.40 -2.61
CA ALA A 59 -10.99 -0.97 -2.34
C ALA A 59 -11.56 -0.54 -0.97
N ASP A 60 -12.77 -0.99 -0.63
CA ASP A 60 -13.43 -0.64 0.64
C ASP A 60 -12.63 -1.15 1.85
N ALA A 61 -11.99 -2.32 1.74
CA ALA A 61 -11.15 -2.87 2.79
C ALA A 61 -9.88 -2.04 3.00
N VAL A 62 -9.30 -1.48 1.93
CA VAL A 62 -8.16 -0.55 2.01
C VAL A 62 -8.57 0.74 2.73
N ILE A 63 -9.71 1.34 2.34
CA ILE A 63 -10.23 2.57 2.94
C ILE A 63 -10.52 2.38 4.43
N ALA A 64 -11.07 1.24 4.83
CA ALA A 64 -11.36 0.96 6.24
C ALA A 64 -10.10 0.74 7.10
N ALA A 65 -9.00 0.26 6.51
CA ALA A 65 -7.79 -0.13 7.23
C ALA A 65 -6.75 1.01 7.34
N ALA A 66 -6.80 2.01 6.47
CA ALA A 66 -5.80 3.06 6.37
C ALA A 66 -6.26 4.40 6.99
N ASP A 67 -5.30 5.22 7.43
CA ASP A 67 -5.53 6.60 7.85
C ASP A 67 -5.60 7.55 6.64
N LEU A 68 -4.99 7.13 5.52
CA LEU A 68 -4.95 7.83 4.23
C LEU A 68 -4.93 6.79 3.09
N VAL A 69 -5.61 7.11 1.98
CA VAL A 69 -5.59 6.36 0.72
C VAL A 69 -5.18 7.29 -0.43
#